data_AF-A0A087T8M6-F1
#
_entry.id   AF-A0A087T8M6-F1
#
_cell.length_a   1.000
_cell.length_b   1.000
_cell.length_c   1.000
_cell.angle_alpha   90.00
_cell.angle_beta   90.00
_cell.angle_gamma   90.00
#
_symmetry.space_group_name_H-M   'P 1'
#
loop_
_entity.id
_entity.type
_entity.pdbx_description
1 polymer ?
#
loop_
_entity_poly.entity_id
_entity_poly.type
_entity_poly.pdbx_seq_one_letter_code
_entity_poly.pdbx_strand_id
1 'polypeptide(L)'
;MWNSQLPSDRNGLPLQEALLTENSHLLERNFTVRFRCLLDNTSGFLRLDIRGRIKVLHGQNHKTEEPPLALFAVCTPFGPPSLLEMPHKDTMFKSKHKLDLSLVSLDQRAKQVLGYSDSELADKGCYDLVHYDDLAYVASAHQ
;
A
#
# COMPACT_ATOMS: atom_id res chain seq x y z
N MET A 1 7.78 -13.45 13.48
CA MET A 1 9.01 -13.04 14.20
C MET A 1 9.44 -11.66 13.71
N TRP A 2 10.10 -10.85 14.53
CA TRP A 2 10.52 -9.50 14.15
C TRP A 2 11.57 -9.49 13.02
N ASN A 3 12.28 -10.59 12.79
CA ASN A 3 13.33 -10.72 11.79
C ASN A 3 12.83 -11.26 10.44
N SER A 4 11.53 -11.48 10.25
CA SER A 4 10.99 -12.17 9.05
C SER A 4 11.17 -11.40 7.73
N GLN A 5 11.52 -10.12 7.79
CA GLN A 5 11.77 -9.26 6.61
C GLN A 5 13.23 -8.80 6.54
N LEU A 6 14.14 -9.41 7.31
CA LEU A 6 15.56 -9.09 7.17
C LEU A 6 16.11 -9.66 5.87
N PRO A 7 17.01 -8.91 5.20
CA PRO A 7 17.85 -9.44 4.13
C PRO A 7 18.60 -10.71 4.58
N SER A 8 18.85 -11.64 3.66
CA SER A 8 19.43 -12.95 3.96
C SER A 8 20.81 -12.87 4.61
N ASP A 9 21.59 -11.82 4.30
CA ASP A 9 22.88 -11.48 4.88
C ASP A 9 22.79 -11.00 6.35
N ARG A 10 21.59 -10.66 6.84
CA ARG A 10 21.34 -10.11 8.18
C ARG A 10 20.54 -11.04 9.09
N ASN A 11 20.36 -12.30 8.72
CA ASN A 11 19.58 -13.27 9.50
C ASN A 11 20.10 -13.49 10.93
N GLY A 12 21.38 -13.20 11.21
CA GLY A 12 22.00 -13.32 12.53
C GLY A 12 22.04 -12.03 13.35
N LEU A 13 21.43 -10.93 12.87
CA LEU A 13 21.47 -9.64 13.56
C LEU A 13 20.78 -9.73 14.94
N PRO A 14 21.45 -9.37 16.04
CA PRO A 14 20.82 -9.37 17.36
C PRO A 14 19.75 -8.27 17.44
N LEU A 15 18.68 -8.54 18.20
CA LEU A 15 17.56 -7.59 18.35
C LEU A 15 18.03 -6.23 18.87
N GLN A 16 18.99 -6.20 19.80
CA GLN A 16 19.52 -4.97 20.37
C GLN A 16 20.13 -4.05 19.31
N GLU A 17 20.79 -4.63 18.30
CA GLU A 17 21.38 -3.89 17.19
C GLU A 17 20.31 -3.45 16.18
N ALA A 18 19.29 -4.27 15.94
CA ALA A 18 18.14 -3.89 15.10
C ALA A 18 17.33 -2.72 15.69
N LEU A 19 17.32 -2.57 17.02
CA LEU A 19 16.66 -1.48 17.73
C LEU A 19 17.44 -0.15 17.71
N LEU A 20 18.69 -0.15 17.24
CA LEU A 20 19.48 1.08 17.07
C LEU A 20 18.85 1.99 16.03
N THR A 21 19.05 3.30 16.19
CA THR A 21 18.39 4.31 15.35
C THR A 21 18.83 4.18 13.89
N GLU A 22 20.10 3.85 13.62
CA GLU A 22 20.62 3.58 12.29
C GLU A 22 19.96 2.38 11.59
N ASN A 23 19.47 1.41 12.36
CA ASN A 23 18.86 0.18 11.85
C ASN A 23 17.33 0.21 11.88
N SER A 24 16.73 1.37 12.21
CA SER A 24 15.28 1.51 12.38
C SER A 24 14.45 1.12 11.14
N HIS A 25 15.03 1.23 9.94
CA HIS A 25 14.45 0.80 8.66
C HIS A 25 14.21 -0.71 8.58
N LEU A 26 15.03 -1.54 9.26
CA LEU A 26 14.88 -3.01 9.28
C LEU A 26 13.60 -3.47 10.00
N LEU A 27 13.08 -2.62 10.87
CA LEU A 27 11.89 -2.87 11.67
C LEU A 27 10.62 -2.27 11.05
N GLU A 28 10.72 -1.60 9.90
CA GLU A 28 9.57 -1.04 9.20
C GLU A 28 8.71 -2.14 8.56
N ARG A 29 7.40 -1.98 8.66
CA ARG A 29 6.42 -2.90 8.08
C ARG A 29 5.47 -2.12 7.20
N ASN A 30 5.35 -2.58 5.96
CA ASN A 30 4.38 -2.10 4.99
C ASN A 30 3.73 -3.31 4.34
N PHE A 31 2.43 -3.50 4.57
CA PHE A 31 1.70 -4.62 4.00
C PHE A 31 0.21 -4.33 3.94
N THR A 32 -0.48 -5.04 3.07
CA THR A 32 -1.94 -5.00 2.99
C THR A 32 -2.56 -6.24 3.62
N VAL A 33 -3.67 -6.06 4.33
CA VAL A 33 -4.44 -7.14 4.96
C VAL A 33 -5.94 -6.90 4.79
N ARG A 34 -6.75 -7.97 4.87
CA ARG A 34 -8.22 -7.89 4.90
C ARG A 34 -8.72 -8.15 6.32
N PHE A 35 -9.44 -7.19 6.88
CA PHE A 35 -10.09 -7.29 8.19
C PHE A 35 -11.59 -7.48 8.00
N ARG A 36 -12.24 -8.19 8.93
CA ARG A 36 -13.71 -8.19 8.98
C ARG A 36 -14.19 -6.78 9.29
N CYS A 37 -15.17 -6.31 8.54
CA CYS A 37 -15.76 -4.98 8.70
C CYS A 37 -17.27 -5.13 8.74
N LEU A 38 -17.89 -4.52 9.75
CA LEU A 38 -19.35 -4.58 9.99
C LEU A 38 -20.11 -3.43 9.32
N LEU A 39 -19.38 -2.47 8.73
CA LEU A 39 -19.96 -1.35 7.98
C LEU A 39 -20.28 -1.80 6.55
N ASP A 40 -21.50 -1.46 6.08
CA ASP A 40 -22.14 -1.77 4.80
C ASP A 40 -21.19 -2.05 3.62
N ASN A 41 -20.59 -3.24 3.63
CA ASN A 41 -19.78 -3.75 2.54
C ASN A 41 -20.37 -5.07 2.05
N THR A 42 -20.44 -5.24 0.74
CA THR A 42 -21.06 -6.41 0.10
C THR A 42 -20.34 -7.73 0.42
N SER A 43 -19.12 -7.66 0.97
CA SER A 43 -18.26 -8.84 1.25
C SER A 43 -18.01 -9.11 2.73
N GLY A 44 -18.35 -8.21 3.66
CA GLY A 44 -18.01 -8.35 5.08
C GLY A 44 -16.54 -8.10 5.43
N PHE A 45 -15.69 -7.72 4.46
CA PHE A 45 -14.27 -7.44 4.67
C PHE A 45 -13.84 -6.08 4.10
N LEU A 46 -12.90 -5.43 4.78
CA LEU A 46 -12.25 -4.20 4.34
C LEU A 46 -10.75 -4.44 4.19
N ARG A 47 -10.19 -3.99 3.06
CA ARG A 47 -8.75 -4.02 2.81
C ARG A 47 -8.11 -2.82 3.51
N LEU A 48 -7.04 -3.05 4.28
CA LEU A 48 -6.29 -2.02 5.01
C LEU A 48 -4.84 -2.02 4.53
N ASP A 49 -4.31 -0.84 4.24
CA ASP A 49 -2.88 -0.60 4.11
C ASP A 49 -2.30 -0.32 5.50
N ILE A 50 -1.35 -1.14 5.96
CA ILE A 50 -0.73 -1.03 7.28
C ILE A 50 0.71 -0.61 7.11
N ARG A 51 1.03 0.58 7.63
CA ARG A 51 2.39 1.13 7.65
C ARG A 51 2.82 1.43 9.07
N GLY A 52 3.95 0.88 9.48
CA GLY A 52 4.40 1.02 10.85
C GLY A 52 5.80 0.50 11.10
N ARG A 53 6.13 0.36 12.38
CA ARG A 53 7.43 -0.14 12.83
C ARG A 53 7.29 -1.03 14.06
N ILE A 54 8.09 -2.09 14.11
CA ILE A 54 8.22 -2.91 15.32
C ILE A 54 9.06 -2.14 16.34
N LYS A 55 8.55 -2.02 17.58
CA LYS A 55 9.23 -1.35 18.70
C LYS A 55 9.02 -2.13 19.99
N VAL A 56 9.81 -1.83 21.00
CA VAL A 56 9.60 -2.32 22.36
C VAL A 56 8.31 -1.72 22.92
N LEU A 57 7.45 -2.58 23.48
CA LEU A 57 6.23 -2.19 24.16
C LEU A 57 6.49 -2.07 25.67
N HIS A 58 6.68 -0.84 26.12
CA HIS A 58 6.89 -0.53 27.54
C HIS A 58 5.56 -0.52 28.34
N GLY A 59 5.66 -0.61 29.66
CA GLY A 59 4.52 -0.44 30.57
C GLY A 59 3.56 -1.65 30.64
N GLN A 60 3.98 -2.81 30.17
CA GLN A 60 3.19 -4.02 30.32
C GLN A 60 3.27 -4.56 31.75
N ASN A 61 2.12 -4.98 32.29
CA ASN A 61 1.99 -5.48 33.66
C ASN A 61 2.42 -6.96 33.78
N HIS A 62 3.53 -7.32 33.15
CA HIS A 62 4.04 -8.68 33.08
C HIS A 62 5.26 -8.86 34.00
N LYS A 63 5.33 -10.02 34.67
CA LYS A 63 6.46 -10.46 35.51
C LYS A 63 7.66 -10.99 34.71
N THR A 64 7.75 -10.68 33.42
CA THR A 64 8.83 -11.13 32.53
C THR A 64 9.97 -10.12 32.56
N GLU A 65 11.21 -10.60 32.60
CA GLU A 65 12.41 -9.76 32.71
C GLU A 65 12.64 -8.84 31.49
N GLU A 66 12.12 -9.20 30.30
CA GLU A 66 12.28 -8.42 29.07
C GLU A 66 10.95 -7.90 28.52
N PRO A 67 10.88 -6.61 28.11
CA PRO A 67 9.67 -6.03 27.52
C PRO A 67 9.41 -6.59 26.12
N PRO A 68 8.16 -6.95 25.77
CA PRO A 68 7.84 -7.57 24.49
C PRO A 68 7.96 -6.57 23.33
N LEU A 69 8.12 -7.09 22.12
CA LEU A 69 8.02 -6.31 20.88
C LEU A 69 6.56 -6.21 20.42
N ALA A 70 6.18 -5.06 19.85
CA ALA A 70 4.89 -4.83 19.22
C ALA A 70 5.02 -4.02 17.92
N LEU A 71 4.05 -4.18 17.03
CA LEU A 71 3.91 -3.34 15.84
C LEU A 71 3.11 -2.08 16.19
N PHE A 72 3.71 -0.91 15.95
CA PHE A 72 3.04 0.38 16.03
C PHE A 72 2.80 0.86 14.60
N ALA A 73 1.55 1.00 14.18
CA ALA A 73 1.21 1.25 12.80
C ALA A 73 -0.01 2.16 12.62
N VAL A 74 -0.04 2.84 11.47
CA VAL A 74 -1.21 3.50 10.91
C VAL A 74 -1.89 2.53 9.95
N CYS A 75 -3.19 2.31 10.17
CA CYS A 75 -4.02 1.46 9.33
C CYS A 75 -4.93 2.35 8.48
N THR A 76 -4.68 2.40 7.18
CA THR A 76 -5.45 3.23 6.24
C THR A 76 -6.42 2.35 5.46
N PRO A 77 -7.73 2.61 5.52
CA PRO A 77 -8.70 1.82 4.77
C PRO A 77 -8.55 2.06 3.26
N PHE A 78 -8.50 0.97 2.50
CA PHE A 78 -8.58 0.99 1.06
C PHE A 78 -10.05 0.79 0.68
N GLY A 79 -10.72 1.89 0.35
CA GLY A 79 -12.10 1.89 -0.11
C GLY A 79 -12.21 2.45 -1.53
N PRO A 80 -13.23 2.05 -2.31
CA PRO A 80 -13.64 2.84 -3.46
C PRO A 80 -13.84 4.30 -3.03
N PRO A 81 -13.56 5.29 -3.89
CA PRO A 81 -13.68 6.71 -3.53
C PRO A 81 -15.02 7.09 -2.86
N SER A 82 -16.10 6.37 -3.19
CA SER A 82 -17.42 6.53 -2.57
C SER A 82 -17.49 6.13 -1.10
N LEU A 83 -16.69 5.15 -0.66
CA LEU A 83 -16.60 4.73 0.75
C LEU A 83 -15.71 5.65 1.58
N LEU A 84 -14.83 6.42 0.94
CA LEU A 84 -13.89 7.32 1.61
C LEU A 84 -14.39 8.77 1.64
N GLU A 85 -15.61 9.03 1.14
CA GLU A 85 -16.22 10.37 0.98
C GLU A 85 -15.20 11.43 0.49
N MET A 86 -14.26 11.02 -0.36
CA MET A 86 -13.15 11.89 -0.69
C MET A 86 -13.68 13.04 -1.55
N PRO A 87 -13.50 14.30 -1.12
CA PRO A 87 -13.91 15.43 -1.93
C PRO A 87 -13.17 15.35 -3.26
N HIS A 88 -13.89 15.61 -4.35
CA HIS A 88 -13.27 15.65 -5.67
C HIS A 88 -12.19 16.73 -5.64
N LYS A 89 -10.93 16.32 -5.62
CA LYS A 89 -9.81 17.26 -5.72
C LYS A 89 -9.63 17.58 -7.19
N ASP A 90 -9.50 18.87 -7.49
CA ASP A 90 -9.16 19.37 -8.83
C ASP A 90 -7.81 18.85 -9.33
N THR A 91 -7.08 18.03 -8.58
CA THR A 91 -5.83 17.38 -9.01
C THR A 91 -6.02 15.91 -9.40
N MET A 92 -7.23 15.36 -9.28
CA MET A 92 -7.51 13.94 -9.54
C MET A 92 -8.35 13.75 -10.80
N PHE A 93 -8.04 12.71 -11.56
CA PHE A 93 -8.85 12.25 -12.68
C PHE A 93 -9.18 10.77 -12.52
N LYS A 94 -10.18 10.29 -13.26
CA LYS A 94 -10.67 8.90 -13.23
C LYS A 94 -10.41 8.19 -14.55
N SER A 95 -10.07 6.93 -14.45
CA SER A 95 -9.90 6.01 -15.57
C SER A 95 -10.62 4.70 -15.29
N LYS A 96 -11.11 4.05 -16.34
CA LYS A 96 -11.76 2.74 -16.29
C LYS A 96 -10.98 1.79 -17.18
N HIS A 97 -10.73 0.58 -16.68
CA HIS A 97 -9.92 -0.43 -17.36
C HIS A 97 -10.57 -1.81 -17.25
N LYS A 98 -10.17 -2.73 -18.13
CA LYS A 98 -10.38 -4.17 -17.95
C LYS A 98 -9.42 -4.71 -16.88
N LEU A 99 -9.62 -5.97 -16.48
CA LEU A 99 -8.75 -6.64 -15.50
C LEU A 99 -7.32 -6.90 -16.01
N ASP A 100 -7.07 -6.76 -17.30
CA ASP A 100 -5.73 -6.81 -17.89
C ASP A 100 -5.09 -5.41 -18.05
N LEU A 101 -5.74 -4.38 -17.47
CA LEU A 101 -5.41 -2.95 -17.60
C LEU A 101 -5.52 -2.37 -19.02
N SER A 102 -6.24 -3.04 -19.93
CA SER A 102 -6.67 -2.40 -21.19
C SER A 102 -7.61 -1.23 -20.88
N LEU A 103 -7.37 -0.07 -21.49
CA LEU A 103 -8.17 1.12 -21.23
C LEU A 103 -9.59 0.95 -21.78
N VAL A 104 -10.58 1.37 -21.00
CA VAL A 104 -12.01 1.40 -21.40
C VAL A 104 -12.48 2.83 -21.57
N SER A 105 -12.18 3.71 -20.61
CA SER A 105 -12.51 5.13 -20.72
C SER A 105 -11.69 6.00 -19.75
N LEU A 106 -11.58 7.27 -20.10
CA LEU A 106 -11.01 8.33 -19.28
C LEU A 106 -12.04 9.44 -19.09
N ASP A 107 -12.04 10.10 -17.92
CA ASP A 107 -12.82 11.33 -17.75
C ASP A 107 -12.24 12.51 -18.55
N GLN A 108 -12.98 13.62 -18.64
CA GLN A 108 -12.58 14.78 -19.42
C GLN A 108 -11.25 15.38 -18.93
N ARG A 109 -11.02 15.36 -17.61
CA ARG A 109 -9.81 15.91 -17.01
C ARG A 109 -8.57 15.08 -17.37
N ALA A 110 -8.68 13.76 -17.31
CA ALA A 110 -7.61 12.85 -17.71
C ALA A 110 -7.15 13.12 -19.14
N LYS A 111 -8.09 13.29 -20.07
CA LYS A 111 -7.78 13.62 -21.48
C LYS A 111 -7.06 14.96 -21.60
N GLN A 112 -7.51 15.99 -20.87
CA GLN A 112 -6.86 17.31 -20.85
C GLN A 112 -5.44 17.26 -20.28
N VAL A 113 -5.21 16.50 -19.21
CA VAL A 113 -3.92 16.40 -18.54
C VAL A 113 -2.93 15.54 -19.34
N LEU A 114 -3.39 14.42 -19.89
CA LEU A 114 -2.53 13.49 -20.64
C LEU A 114 -2.33 13.90 -22.11
N GLY A 115 -3.20 14.76 -22.65
CA GLY A 115 -3.10 15.29 -24.01
C GLY A 115 -3.52 14.31 -25.11
N TYR A 116 -4.21 13.21 -24.77
CA TYR A 116 -4.67 12.23 -25.76
C TYR A 116 -6.09 12.49 -26.27
N SER A 117 -6.27 12.29 -27.58
CA SER A 117 -7.56 12.19 -28.25
C SER A 117 -8.20 10.82 -28.03
N ASP A 118 -9.52 10.73 -28.26
CA ASP A 118 -10.25 9.46 -28.16
C ASP A 118 -9.75 8.39 -29.14
N SER A 119 -9.30 8.81 -30.32
CA SER A 119 -8.71 7.90 -31.32
C SER A 119 -7.37 7.32 -30.86
N GLU A 120 -6.52 8.10 -30.18
CA GLU A 120 -5.22 7.62 -29.70
C GLU A 120 -5.36 6.70 -28.48
N LEU A 121 -6.43 6.86 -27.71
CA LEU A 121 -6.72 6.03 -26.54
C LEU A 121 -7.32 4.67 -26.89
N ALA A 122 -7.94 4.54 -28.07
CA ALA A 122 -8.62 3.31 -28.49
C ALA A 122 -7.70 2.07 -28.49
N ASP A 123 -6.42 2.29 -28.81
CA ASP A 123 -5.41 1.24 -28.94
C ASP A 123 -4.36 1.27 -27.80
N LYS A 124 -4.64 1.97 -26.69
CA LYS A 124 -3.72 2.08 -25.54
C LYS A 124 -4.24 1.35 -24.30
N GLY A 125 -3.36 0.66 -23.60
CA GLY A 125 -3.54 0.17 -22.24
C GLY A 125 -2.86 1.05 -21.21
N CYS A 126 -3.07 0.75 -19.92
CA CYS A 126 -2.40 1.45 -18.83
C CYS A 126 -0.87 1.40 -18.94
N TYR A 127 -0.32 0.25 -19.35
CA TYR A 127 1.12 0.07 -19.51
C TYR A 127 1.74 0.98 -20.59
N ASP A 128 0.97 1.38 -21.62
CA ASP A 128 1.45 2.31 -22.65
C ASP A 128 1.56 3.76 -22.14
N LEU A 129 0.94 4.05 -20.99
CA LEU A 129 0.91 5.38 -20.37
C LEU A 129 1.93 5.51 -19.22
N VAL A 130 2.51 4.40 -18.78
CA VAL A 130 3.48 4.35 -17.68
C VAL A 130 4.89 4.52 -18.22
N HIS A 131 5.71 5.32 -17.54
CA HIS A 131 7.11 5.48 -17.91
C HIS A 131 7.84 4.13 -17.82
N TYR A 132 8.78 3.88 -18.75
CA TYR A 132 9.46 2.59 -18.86
C TYR A 132 10.08 2.10 -17.54
N ASP A 133 10.72 3.01 -16.80
CA ASP A 133 11.38 2.69 -15.52
C ASP A 133 10.40 2.24 -14.42
N ASP A 134 9.12 2.58 -14.53
CA ASP A 134 8.09 2.25 -13.56
C ASP A 134 7.28 0.99 -13.93
N LEU A 135 7.49 0.43 -15.13
CA LEU A 135 6.71 -0.71 -15.63
C LEU A 135 6.82 -1.94 -14.72
N ALA A 136 8.02 -2.23 -14.20
CA ALA A 136 8.22 -3.37 -13.31
C ALA A 136 7.45 -3.21 -11.99
N TYR A 137 7.40 -2.00 -11.45
CA TYR A 137 6.66 -1.68 -10.23
C TYR A 137 5.14 -1.81 -10.46
N VAL A 138 4.64 -1.24 -11.55
CA VAL A 138 3.20 -1.33 -11.90
C VAL A 138 2.79 -2.78 -12.17
N ALA A 139 3.61 -3.54 -12.89
CA ALA A 139 3.34 -4.96 -13.15
C ALA A 139 3.32 -5.79 -11.85
N SER A 140 4.23 -5.52 -10.91
CA SER A 140 4.23 -6.17 -9.60
C SER A 140 2.99 -5.80 -8.77
N ALA A 141 2.50 -4.58 -8.87
CA ALA A 141 1.28 -4.14 -8.17
C ALA A 141 -0.01 -4.68 -8.80
N HIS A 142 0.05 -5.08 -10.07
CA HIS A 142 -1.09 -5.65 -10.81
C HIS A 142 -1.33 -7.14 -10.52
N GLN A 143 -0.32 -7.87 -10.04
CA GLN A 143 -0.42 -9.29 -9.63
C GLN A 143 -1.26 -9.45 -8.35
#